data_AF-A0A9Q3IIE3-F1
#
_entry.id   AF-A0A9Q3IIE3-F1
#
_cell.length_a   1.000
_cell.length_b   1.000
_cell.length_c   1.000
_cell.angle_alpha   90.00
_cell.angle_beta   90.00
_cell.angle_gamma   90.00
#
_symmetry.space_group_name_H-M   'P 1'
#
loop_
_entity.id
_entity.type
_entity.pdbx_description
1 polymer ?
#
loop_
_entity_poly.entity_id
_entity_poly.type
_entity_poly.pdbx_seq_one_letter_code
_entity_poly.pdbx_strand_id
1 'polypeptide(L)'
;MKTYFQHKQCGILLQLLQQKYRSPELESQLGEPCLREYEDKKLFLIDGLLYHREKHTSALTVVDRDHILVILQECHDCPCMGHMSDDRTEERVASTAWWPKWEQELSEYINTREIFQKANRKHG
;
A
#
# COMPACT_ATOMS: atom_id res chain seq x y z
N MET A 1 -4.00 12.40 10.25
CA MET A 1 -4.77 12.97 9.12
C MET A 1 -3.99 13.97 8.23
N LYS A 2 -2.90 14.61 8.70
CA LYS A 2 -2.09 15.53 7.86
C LYS A 2 -1.33 14.84 6.70
N THR A 3 -1.09 13.54 6.81
CA THR A 3 -0.24 12.76 5.90
C THR A 3 -0.81 12.63 4.49
N TYR A 4 -2.12 12.40 4.32
CA TYR A 4 -2.73 12.27 2.99
C TYR A 4 -2.66 13.55 2.17
N PHE A 5 -2.71 14.72 2.82
CA PHE A 5 -2.65 16.01 2.13
C PHE A 5 -1.25 16.34 1.58
N GLN A 6 -0.21 15.71 2.11
CA GLN A 6 1.15 15.80 1.56
C GLN A 6 1.31 14.94 0.31
N HIS A 7 0.43 13.95 0.11
CA HIS A 7 0.45 13.07 -1.03
C HIS A 7 -0.67 13.45 -2.01
N LYS A 8 -0.31 14.19 -3.07
CA LYS A 8 -1.26 14.80 -4.04
C LYS A 8 -2.41 13.86 -4.43
N GLN A 9 -2.09 12.62 -4.79
CA GLN A 9 -3.07 11.62 -5.23
C GLN A 9 -4.10 11.27 -4.14
N CYS A 10 -3.67 11.09 -2.89
CA CYS A 10 -4.57 10.75 -1.79
C CYS A 10 -5.38 11.95 -1.32
N GLY A 11 -4.82 13.16 -1.39
CA GLY A 11 -5.60 14.39 -1.18
C GLY A 11 -6.78 14.51 -2.16
N ILE A 12 -6.55 14.20 -3.45
CA ILE A 12 -7.60 14.19 -4.47
C ILE A 12 -8.63 13.09 -4.19
N LEU A 13 -8.19 11.87 -3.86
CA LEU A 13 -9.10 10.76 -3.50
C LEU A 13 -9.98 11.10 -2.30
N LEU A 14 -9.43 11.74 -1.27
CA LEU A 14 -10.21 12.19 -0.12
C LEU A 14 -11.29 13.18 -0.54
N GLN A 15 -10.95 14.16 -1.38
CA GLN A 15 -11.93 15.14 -1.88
C GLN A 15 -13.03 14.48 -2.71
N LEU A 16 -12.66 13.59 -3.65
CA LEU A 16 -13.61 12.86 -4.49
C LEU A 16 -14.57 12.00 -3.66
N LEU A 17 -14.06 11.25 -2.68
CA LEU A 17 -14.85 10.33 -1.87
C LEU A 17 -15.69 11.04 -0.79
N GLN A 18 -15.33 12.27 -0.41
CA GLN A 18 -16.13 13.10 0.51
C GLN A 18 -17.25 13.86 -0.21
N GLN A 19 -17.11 14.11 -1.51
CA GLN A 19 -18.12 14.81 -2.29
C GLN A 19 -19.32 13.91 -2.57
N LYS A 20 -20.53 14.47 -2.44
CA LYS A 20 -21.78 13.79 -2.81
C LYS A 20 -21.94 13.60 -4.32
N TYR A 21 -21.21 14.37 -5.12
CA TYR A 21 -21.34 14.43 -6.57
C TYR A 21 -19.99 14.16 -7.23
N ARG A 22 -20.06 13.52 -8.40
CA ARG A 22 -18.90 13.24 -9.23
C ARG A 22 -18.26 14.55 -9.71
N SER A 23 -16.93 14.65 -9.64
CA SER A 23 -16.17 15.81 -10.10
C SER A 23 -15.17 15.41 -11.20
N PRO A 24 -15.53 15.57 -12.49
CA PRO A 24 -14.64 15.22 -13.60
C PRO A 24 -13.30 15.98 -13.57
N GLU A 25 -13.29 17.20 -13.02
CA GLU A 25 -12.09 18.00 -12.87
C GLU A 25 -11.10 17.35 -11.89
N LEU A 26 -11.58 16.84 -10.75
CA LEU A 26 -10.75 16.15 -9.78
C LEU A 26 -10.29 14.77 -10.30
N GLU A 27 -11.16 14.06 -11.01
CA GLU A 27 -10.82 12.78 -11.65
C GLU A 27 -9.69 12.94 -12.66
N SER A 28 -9.69 14.02 -13.45
CA SER A 28 -8.63 14.31 -14.41
C SER A 28 -7.24 14.54 -13.78
N GLN A 29 -7.19 14.79 -12.47
CA GLN A 29 -5.96 15.01 -11.72
C GLN A 29 -5.42 13.72 -11.06
N LEU A 30 -6.21 12.63 -11.05
CA LEU A 30 -5.74 11.33 -10.60
C LEU A 30 -4.81 10.72 -11.65
N GLY A 31 -3.66 10.24 -11.19
CA GLY A 31 -2.76 9.41 -11.97
C GLY A 31 -2.99 7.93 -11.71
N GLU A 32 -2.46 7.08 -12.58
CA GLU A 32 -2.45 5.64 -12.35
C GLU A 32 -1.47 5.26 -11.23
N PRO A 33 -1.78 4.23 -10.41
CA PRO A 33 -2.96 3.36 -10.46
C PRO A 33 -4.22 3.94 -9.77
N CYS A 34 -4.12 5.08 -9.08
CA CYS A 34 -5.21 5.61 -8.25
C CYS A 34 -6.50 5.88 -9.02
N LEU A 35 -6.40 6.34 -10.28
CA LEU A 35 -7.55 6.58 -11.14
C LEU A 35 -8.36 5.30 -11.36
N ARG A 36 -7.70 4.21 -11.78
CA ARG A 36 -8.36 2.93 -12.04
C ARG A 36 -9.03 2.36 -10.78
N GLU A 37 -8.33 2.37 -9.66
CA GLU A 37 -8.86 1.86 -8.39
C GLU A 37 -10.08 2.67 -7.90
N TYR A 38 -10.11 3.96 -8.21
CA TYR A 38 -11.27 4.81 -7.96
C TYR A 38 -12.43 4.49 -8.90
N GLU A 39 -12.19 4.37 -10.21
CA GLU A 39 -13.20 4.01 -11.21
C GLU A 39 -13.84 2.63 -10.95
N ASP A 40 -13.02 1.66 -10.52
CA ASP A 40 -13.45 0.32 -10.13
C ASP A 40 -14.18 0.29 -8.78
N LYS A 41 -14.37 1.44 -8.13
CA LYS A 41 -15.00 1.58 -6.81
C LYS A 41 -14.34 0.68 -5.76
N LYS A 42 -13.01 0.54 -5.85
CA LYS A 42 -12.22 -0.18 -4.86
C LYS A 42 -11.79 0.73 -3.72
N LEU A 43 -11.81 2.05 -3.89
CA LEU A 43 -11.46 3.02 -2.85
C LEU A 43 -12.70 3.58 -2.16
N PHE A 44 -12.64 3.70 -0.83
CA PHE A 44 -13.74 4.23 -0.01
C PHE A 44 -13.24 4.83 1.30
N LEU A 45 -14.08 5.65 1.93
CA LEU A 45 -13.77 6.32 3.20
C LEU A 45 -14.58 5.74 4.35
N ILE A 46 -13.91 5.49 5.47
CA ILE A 46 -14.53 5.20 6.77
C ILE A 46 -13.87 6.10 7.81
N ASP A 47 -14.66 6.91 8.52
CA ASP A 47 -14.18 7.82 9.57
C ASP A 47 -13.00 8.73 9.16
N GLY A 48 -12.97 9.13 7.88
CA GLY A 48 -11.91 9.96 7.31
C GLY A 48 -10.61 9.22 6.98
N LEU A 49 -10.59 7.89 7.09
CA LEU A 49 -9.50 7.02 6.66
C LEU A 49 -9.84 6.40 5.30
N LEU A 50 -8.85 6.40 4.41
CA LEU A 50 -8.98 5.84 3.07
C LEU A 50 -8.71 4.34 3.11
N TYR A 51 -9.63 3.55 2.61
CA TYR A 51 -9.52 2.10 2.49
C TYR A 51 -9.54 1.68 1.03
N HIS A 52 -8.80 0.61 0.73
CA HIS A 52 -8.84 -0.09 -0.53
C HIS A 52 -9.51 -1.45 -0.33
N ARG A 53 -10.45 -1.79 -1.20
CA ARG A 53 -11.20 -3.05 -1.20
C ARG A 53 -10.60 -3.97 -2.24
N GLU A 54 -10.29 -5.17 -1.80
CA GLU A 54 -10.06 -6.32 -2.66
C GLU A 54 -11.21 -7.34 -2.47
N LYS A 55 -11.26 -8.40 -3.29
CA LYS A 55 -12.44 -9.30 -3.40
C LYS A 55 -13.12 -9.67 -2.08
N HIS A 56 -12.35 -10.00 -1.05
CA HIS A 56 -12.86 -10.45 0.25
C HIS A 56 -12.27 -9.69 1.45
N THR A 57 -11.47 -8.66 1.21
CA THR A 57 -10.71 -7.95 2.24
C THR A 57 -10.73 -6.45 1.99
N SER A 58 -10.39 -5.69 3.02
CA SER A 58 -10.17 -4.25 2.88
C SER A 58 -8.96 -3.85 3.69
N ALA A 59 -8.07 -3.07 3.07
CA ALA A 59 -6.80 -2.68 3.63
C ALA A 59 -6.75 -1.15 3.79
N LEU A 60 -6.08 -0.69 4.84
CA LEU A 60 -5.89 0.73 5.06
C LEU A 60 -4.95 1.31 4.01
N THR A 61 -5.31 2.43 3.39
CA THR A 61 -4.42 3.10 2.44
C THR A 61 -3.32 3.84 3.20
N VAL A 62 -2.07 3.50 2.91
CA VAL A 62 -0.89 4.11 3.53
C VAL A 62 -0.12 4.91 2.47
N VAL A 63 0.41 6.07 2.86
CA VAL A 63 1.17 6.95 1.96
C VAL A 63 2.50 7.41 2.55
N ASP A 64 2.66 7.21 3.84
CA ASP A 64 3.85 7.61 4.55
C ASP A 64 4.95 6.57 4.34
N ARG A 65 6.14 7.02 3.93
CA ARG A 65 7.26 6.13 3.62
C ARG A 65 7.74 5.36 4.85
N ASP A 66 7.76 6.00 6.02
CA ASP A 66 8.22 5.34 7.24
C ASP A 66 7.21 4.27 7.66
N HIS A 67 5.90 4.55 7.55
CA HIS A 67 4.88 3.53 7.80
C HIS A 67 4.92 2.37 6.80
N ILE A 68 5.13 2.65 5.50
CA ILE A 68 5.30 1.59 4.49
C ILE A 68 6.49 0.70 4.85
N LEU A 69 7.62 1.28 5.23
CA LEU A 69 8.80 0.51 5.63
C LEU A 69 8.54 -0.37 6.86
N VAL A 70 7.84 0.17 7.87
CA VAL A 70 7.44 -0.60 9.05
C VAL A 70 6.54 -1.77 8.66
N ILE A 71 5.56 -1.57 7.78
CA ILE A 71 4.67 -2.65 7.32
C ILE A 71 5.46 -3.74 6.59
N LEU A 72 6.37 -3.34 5.70
CA LEU A 72 7.24 -4.28 4.97
C LEU A 72 8.12 -5.10 5.94
N GLN A 73 8.70 -4.43 6.93
CA GLN A 73 9.49 -5.08 7.99
C GLN A 73 8.66 -6.06 8.82
N GLU A 74 7.50 -5.65 9.33
CA GLU A 74 6.65 -6.51 10.17
C GLU A 74 6.09 -7.71 9.40
N CYS A 75 5.71 -7.51 8.13
CA CYS A 75 5.17 -8.59 7.31
C CYS A 75 6.23 -9.63 6.93
N HIS A 76 7.47 -9.20 6.69
CA HIS A 76 8.58 -10.05 6.23
C HIS A 76 9.46 -10.60 7.37
N ASP A 77 9.80 -9.79 8.39
CA ASP A 77 10.83 -10.09 9.38
C ASP A 77 10.30 -10.76 10.67
N CYS A 78 8.98 -10.98 10.85
CA CYS A 78 8.42 -11.61 12.08
C CYS A 78 9.06 -13.00 12.33
N PRO A 79 9.89 -13.16 13.39
CA PRO A 79 10.61 -14.42 13.70
C PRO A 79 9.67 -15.60 14.03
N CYS A 80 8.43 -15.25 14.33
CA CYS A 80 7.28 -16.05 14.69
C CYS A 80 6.85 -17.07 13.63
N MET A 81 7.28 -16.87 12.38
CA MET A 81 6.55 -17.36 11.22
C MET A 81 7.13 -18.62 10.57
N GLY A 82 8.29 -19.11 11.04
CA GLY A 82 8.99 -20.24 10.42
C GLY A 82 9.47 -19.92 8.99
N HIS A 83 10.36 -20.74 8.43
CA HIS A 83 10.88 -20.60 7.07
C HIS A 83 9.76 -20.68 6.01
N MET A 84 9.03 -19.60 5.73
CA MET A 84 7.85 -19.62 4.83
C MET A 84 7.87 -18.48 3.81
N SER A 85 7.42 -18.83 2.60
CA SER A 85 7.61 -18.22 1.28
C SER A 85 7.09 -16.79 1.07
N ASP A 86 7.66 -16.12 0.06
CA ASP A 86 7.29 -14.79 -0.45
C ASP A 86 5.77 -14.59 -0.60
N ASP A 87 5.05 -15.62 -1.09
CA ASP A 87 3.59 -15.61 -1.27
C ASP A 87 2.82 -15.26 0.02
N ARG A 88 3.31 -15.69 1.19
CA ARG A 88 2.66 -15.35 2.48
C ARG A 88 2.95 -13.92 2.93
N THR A 89 4.06 -13.32 2.48
CA THR A 89 4.36 -11.92 2.77
C THR A 89 3.43 -11.03 1.95
N GLU A 90 3.19 -11.39 0.69
CA GLU A 90 2.25 -10.70 -0.19
C GLU A 90 0.82 -10.70 0.37
N GLU A 91 0.30 -11.87 0.76
CA GLU A 91 -1.05 -11.97 1.36
C GLU A 91 -1.19 -11.14 2.64
N ARG A 92 -0.13 -11.02 3.44
CA ARG A 92 -0.13 -10.20 4.66
C ARG A 92 -0.15 -8.73 4.36
N VAL A 93 0.68 -8.26 3.43
CA VAL A 93 0.68 -6.86 3.04
C VAL A 93 -0.69 -6.51 2.47
N ALA A 94 -1.21 -7.31 1.53
CA ALA A 94 -2.53 -7.11 0.91
C ALA A 94 -3.69 -7.08 1.90
N SER A 95 -3.60 -7.81 3.02
CA SER A 95 -4.62 -7.79 4.08
C SER A 95 -4.42 -6.67 5.12
N THR A 96 -3.22 -6.09 5.21
CA THR A 96 -2.87 -5.08 6.21
C THR A 96 -3.00 -3.67 5.66
N ALA A 97 -2.41 -3.41 4.51
CA ALA A 97 -2.30 -2.07 3.95
C ALA A 97 -2.24 -2.08 2.42
N TRP A 98 -2.68 -0.98 1.83
CA TRP A 98 -2.60 -0.75 0.40
C TRP A 98 -1.88 0.57 0.12
N TRP A 99 -1.03 0.59 -0.90
CA TRP A 99 -0.51 1.82 -1.48
C TRP A 99 -0.26 1.63 -2.97
N PRO A 100 -0.19 2.72 -3.75
CA PRO A 100 0.13 2.63 -5.16
C PRO A 100 1.45 1.87 -5.38
N LYS A 101 1.41 0.81 -6.19
CA LYS A 101 2.57 -0.05 -6.53
C LYS A 101 3.16 -0.85 -5.36
N TRP A 102 2.36 -1.17 -4.34
CA TRP A 102 2.83 -1.92 -3.18
C TRP A 102 3.46 -3.28 -3.52
N GLU A 103 2.93 -4.01 -4.50
CA GLU A 103 3.48 -5.30 -4.96
C GLU A 103 4.91 -5.15 -5.50
N GLN A 104 5.14 -4.11 -6.32
CA GLN A 104 6.46 -3.81 -6.86
C GLN A 104 7.45 -3.47 -5.74
N GLU A 105 7.04 -2.59 -4.82
CA GLU A 105 7.91 -2.16 -3.71
C GLU A 105 8.19 -3.31 -2.73
N LEU A 106 7.22 -4.20 -2.50
CA LEU A 106 7.42 -5.42 -1.71
C LEU A 106 8.45 -6.33 -2.39
N SER A 107 8.32 -6.57 -3.70
CA SER A 107 9.26 -7.39 -4.45
C SER A 107 10.68 -6.80 -4.41
N GLU A 108 10.83 -5.49 -4.59
CA GLU A 108 12.10 -4.78 -4.48
C GLU A 108 12.71 -4.90 -3.06
N TYR A 109 11.87 -4.79 -2.03
CA TYR A 109 12.28 -4.94 -0.64
C TYR A 109 12.82 -6.35 -0.35
N ILE A 110 12.07 -7.40 -0.73
CA ILE A 110 12.48 -8.81 -0.53
C ILE A 110 13.80 -9.08 -1.26
N ASN A 111 13.89 -8.73 -2.54
CA ASN A 111 15.09 -8.91 -3.35
C ASN A 111 16.32 -8.24 -2.72
N THR A 112 16.15 -7.01 -2.23
CA THR A 112 17.22 -6.28 -1.55
C THR A 112 17.69 -7.03 -0.30
N ARG A 113 16.76 -7.47 0.57
CA ARG A 113 17.08 -8.20 1.81
C ARG A 113 17.78 -9.53 1.53
N GLU A 114 17.36 -10.25 0.49
CA GLU A 114 18.02 -11.49 0.07
C GLU A 114 19.47 -11.27 -0.39
N ILE A 115 19.71 -10.26 -1.24
CA ILE A 115 21.06 -9.94 -1.74
C ILE A 115 21.99 -9.62 -0.57
N PHE A 116 21.53 -8.78 0.37
CA PHE A 116 22.30 -8.46 1.58
C PHE A 116 22.56 -9.69 2.45
N GLN A 117 21.56 -10.55 2.65
CA GLN A 117 21.73 -11.77 3.44
C GLN A 117 22.73 -12.75 2.79
N LYS A 118 22.66 -12.92 1.47
CA LYS A 118 23.59 -13.76 0.68
C LYS A 118 25.01 -13.19 0.69
N ALA A 119 25.17 -11.87 0.61
CA ALA A 119 26.48 -11.20 0.67
C ALA A 119 27.14 -11.33 2.06
N ASN A 120 26.35 -11.21 3.13
CA ASN A 120 26.83 -11.35 4.51
C ASN A 120 27.21 -12.80 4.85
N ARG A 121 26.56 -13.81 4.26
CA ARG A 121 26.95 -15.22 4.42
C ARG A 121 28.29 -15.58 3.78
N LYS A 122 28.75 -14.82 2.78
CA LYS A 122 30.05 -15.06 2.10
C LYS A 122 31.27 -14.49 2.84
N HIS A 123 31.05 -13.70 3.88
CA HIS A 123 32.11 -13.07 4.68
C HIS A 123 32.15 -13.58 6.13
N GLY A 124 31.50 -14.71 6.42
CA GLY A 124 31.50 -15.38 7.73
C GLY A 124 32.29 -16.68 7.70
#